data_AF-A4CWG9-F1
#
_entry.id   AF-A4CWG9-F1
#
_cell.length_a   1.000
_cell.length_b   1.000
_cell.length_c   1.000
_cell.angle_alpha   90.00
_cell.angle_beta   90.00
_cell.angle_gamma   90.00
#
_symmetry.space_group_name_H-M   'P 1'
#
loop_
_entity.id
_entity.type
_entity.pdbx_description
1 polymer ?
#
loop_
_entity_poly.entity_id
_entity_poly.type
_entity_poly.pdbx_seq_one_letter_code
_entity_poly.pdbx_strand_id
1 'polypeptide(L)' 'MKFNGTLISLKDIVNKLDRPCRWVHKGAYEIAIFEDEVSNLKLNWWPSTGEIRLVGDPEVRDDAVKKLTQLLAEVAS' A
#
# COMPACT_ATOMS: atom_id res chain seq x y z
N MET A 1 -4.19 -2.78 8.18
CA MET A 1 -2.87 -3.31 8.64
C MET A 1 -2.03 -2.14 9.15
N LYS A 2 -0.85 -2.38 9.74
CA LYS A 2 0.03 -1.30 10.26
C LYS A 2 1.45 -1.42 9.74
N PHE A 3 2.09 -0.27 9.52
CA PHE A 3 3.49 -0.14 9.16
C PHE A 3 4.05 1.17 9.73
N ASN A 4 5.02 1.08 10.65
CA ASN A 4 5.63 2.21 11.34
C ASN A 4 7.02 2.59 10.78
N GLY A 5 7.32 2.20 9.54
CA GLY A 5 8.57 2.53 8.87
C GLY A 5 8.54 3.87 8.13
N THR A 6 9.45 4.04 7.18
CA THR A 6 9.54 5.26 6.36
C THR A 6 8.73 5.16 5.06
N LEU A 7 8.41 6.30 4.44
CA LEU A 7 7.77 6.31 3.11
C LEU A 7 8.62 5.58 2.06
N ILE A 8 9.95 5.71 2.13
CA ILE A 8 10.87 5.04 1.19
C ILE A 8 10.73 3.53 1.33
N SER A 9 10.81 3.01 2.56
CA SER A 9 10.64 1.59 2.84
C SER A 9 9.25 1.07 2.41
N LEU A 10 8.19 1.86 2.63
CA LEU A 10 6.86 1.48 2.17
C LEU A 10 6.78 1.41 0.64
N LYS A 11 7.39 2.36 -0.08
CA LYS A 11 7.46 2.35 -1.55
C LYS A 11 8.16 1.10 -2.05
N ASP A 12 9.28 0.73 -1.45
CA ASP A 12 10.01 -0.49 -1.82
C ASP A 12 9.16 -1.75 -1.61
N ILE A 13 8.41 -1.81 -0.50
CA ILE A 13 7.48 -2.91 -0.22
C ILE A 13 6.33 -2.95 -1.24
N VAL A 14 5.73 -1.81 -1.56
CA VAL A 14 4.63 -1.72 -2.53
C VAL A 14 5.12 -2.08 -3.95
N ASN A 15 6.35 -1.71 -4.32
CA ASN A 15 6.94 -2.10 -5.60
C ASN A 15 7.06 -3.62 -5.77
N LYS A 16 7.23 -4.38 -4.68
CA LYS A 16 7.24 -5.85 -4.71
C LYS A 16 5.87 -6.48 -5.00
N LEU A 17 4.78 -5.70 -5.02
CA LEU A 17 3.48 -6.18 -5.49
C LEU A 17 3.44 -6.37 -7.01
N ASP A 18 4.49 -5.95 -7.73
CA ASP A 18 4.63 -6.05 -9.19
C ASP A 18 3.46 -5.40 -9.94
N ARG A 19 3.03 -4.24 -9.42
CA ARG A 19 1.94 -3.44 -9.98
C ARG A 19 2.38 -1.98 -10.04
N PRO A 20 2.42 -1.37 -11.23
CA PRO A 20 2.71 0.05 -11.36
C PRO A 20 1.74 0.88 -10.52
N CYS A 21 2.29 1.87 -9.81
CA CYS A 21 1.49 2.82 -9.06
C CYS A 21 2.17 4.18 -9.03
N ARG A 22 1.35 5.23 -8.92
CA ARG A 22 1.80 6.59 -8.66
C ARG A 22 1.52 6.98 -7.23
N TRP A 23 2.46 7.72 -6.64
CA TRP A 23 2.35 8.20 -5.27
C TRP A 23 1.83 9.63 -5.21
N VAL A 24 0.90 9.89 -4.29
CA VAL A 24 0.31 11.22 -4.06
C VAL A 24 0.33 11.54 -2.58
N HIS A 25 0.99 12.64 -2.24
CA HIS A 25 0.96 13.20 -0.91
C HIS A 25 -0.36 13.96 -0.66
N LYS A 26 -1.02 13.70 0.47
CA LYS A 26 -2.28 14.34 0.89
C LYS A 26 -2.21 14.88 2.32
N GLY A 27 -1.14 15.61 2.63
CA GLY A 27 -0.95 16.27 3.92
C GLY A 27 -0.67 15.25 5.02
N ALA A 28 -1.73 14.69 5.61
CA ALA A 28 -1.62 13.74 6.74
C ALA A 28 -1.35 12.29 6.31
N TYR A 29 -1.43 11.98 5.02
CA TYR A 29 -1.28 10.62 4.51
C TYR A 29 -0.74 10.59 3.08
N GLU A 30 -0.25 9.42 2.70
CA GLU A 30 0.26 9.09 1.37
C GLU A 30 -0.71 8.14 0.69
N ILE A 31 -0.88 8.30 -0.63
CA ILE A 31 -1.69 7.41 -1.46
C ILE A 31 -0.82 6.79 -2.55
N ALA A 32 -0.80 5.46 -2.65
CA ALA A 32 -0.38 4.77 -3.88
C ALA A 32 -1.63 4.46 -4.70
N ILE A 33 -1.70 4.98 -5.93
CA ILE A 33 -2.80 4.74 -6.87
C ILE A 33 -2.28 3.77 -7.92
N PHE A 34 -2.84 2.56 -7.94
CA PHE A 34 -2.41 1.51 -8.86
C PHE A 34 -2.98 1.76 -10.26
N GLU A 35 -2.15 1.62 -11.29
CA GLU A 35 -2.47 1.99 -12.68
C GLU A 35 -2.92 0.77 -13.48
N ASP A 36 -3.95 0.07 -12.99
CA ASP A 36 -4.53 -1.09 -13.66
C ASP A 36 -5.81 -0.77 -14.46
N GLU A 37 -6.22 0.50 -14.49
CA GLU A 37 -7.40 1.07 -15.17
C GLU A 37 -8.77 0.44 -14.82
N VAL A 38 -8.80 -0.63 -14.04
CA VAL A 38 -9.99 -1.46 -13.81
C VAL A 38 -10.40 -1.45 -12.34
N SER A 39 -9.46 -1.74 -11.43
CA SER A 39 -9.82 -2.04 -10.04
C SER A 39 -10.02 -0.79 -9.18
N ASN A 40 -9.52 0.36 -9.64
CA ASN A 40 -9.39 1.58 -8.85
C ASN A 40 -8.67 1.34 -7.50
N LEU A 41 -7.75 0.35 -7.45
CA LEU A 41 -7.02 0.01 -6.24
C LEU A 41 -6.18 1.19 -5.78
N LYS A 42 -6.26 1.49 -4.48
CA LYS A 42 -5.45 2.50 -3.80
C LYS A 42 -5.00 1.97 -2.45
N LEU A 43 -3.79 2.31 -2.07
CA LEU A 43 -3.27 2.14 -0.72
C LEU A 43 -3.16 3.52 -0.08
N ASN A 44 -3.81 3.71 1.06
CA ASN A 44 -3.66 4.90 1.91
C ASN A 44 -2.80 4.54 3.11
N TRP A 45 -1.79 5.36 3.41
CA TRP A 45 -0.93 5.19 4.58
C TRP A 45 -0.81 6.48 5.40
N TRP A 46 -1.06 6.39 6.69
CA TRP A 46 -0.92 7.50 7.65
C TRP A 46 0.37 7.34 8.47
N PRO A 47 1.42 8.15 8.23
CA PRO A 47 2.70 8.00 8.92
C PRO A 47 2.60 8.18 10.45
N SER A 48 1.68 9.01 10.93
CA SER A 48 1.51 9.30 12.36
C SER A 48 0.96 8.12 13.17
N THR A 49 0.25 7.19 12.53
CA THR A 49 -0.38 6.02 13.18
C THR A 49 0.14 4.69 12.65
N GLY A 50 0.87 4.74 11.53
CA GLY A 50 1.27 3.60 10.72
C GLY A 50 0.10 2.90 10.03
N GLU A 51 -1.13 3.43 10.09
CA GLU A 51 -2.29 2.76 9.53
C GLU A 51 -2.17 2.64 8.00
N ILE A 52 -2.41 1.43 7.48
CA ILE A 52 -2.54 1.16 6.05
C ILE A 52 -3.96 0.64 5.77
N ARG A 53 -4.63 1.25 4.78
CA ARG A 53 -5.89 0.79 4.21
C ARG A 53 -5.78 0.63 2.69
N LEU A 54 -6.29 -0.48 2.18
CA LEU A 54 -6.51 -0.66 0.74
C LEU A 54 -7.99 -0.46 0.41
N VAL A 55 -8.27 0.23 -0.69
CA VAL A 55 -9.62 0.48 -1.22
C VAL A 55 -9.61 0.19 -2.71
N GLY A 56 -10.73 -0.27 -3.27
CA GLY A 56 -10.84 -0.68 -4.67
C GLY A 56 -11.78 -1.87 -4.82
N ASP A 57 -11.79 -2.47 -6.00
CA ASP A 57 -12.50 -3.71 -6.30
C ASP A 57 -12.17 -4.82 -5.27
N PRO A 58 -13.17 -5.53 -4.71
CA PRO A 58 -12.94 -6.52 -3.66
C PRO A 58 -11.98 -7.65 -4.04
N GLU A 59 -12.09 -8.22 -5.24
CA GLU A 59 -11.29 -9.37 -5.64
C GLU A 59 -9.81 -8.98 -5.75
N VAL A 60 -9.55 -7.84 -6.39
CA VAL A 60 -8.20 -7.29 -6.55
C VAL A 60 -7.61 -6.82 -5.23
N ARG A 61 -8.41 -6.14 -4.40
CA ARG A 61 -8.02 -5.64 -3.08
C ARG A 61 -7.64 -6.79 -2.16
N ASP A 62 -8.40 -7.86 -2.12
CA ASP A 62 -8.18 -8.95 -1.17
C ASP A 62 -6.90 -9.75 -1.51
N ASP A 63 -6.56 -9.93 -2.80
CA ASP A 63 -5.25 -10.44 -3.24
C ASP A 63 -4.11 -9.50 -2.79
N ALA A 64 -4.24 -8.20 -3.07
CA ALA A 64 -3.23 -7.21 -2.72
C ALA A 64 -3.01 -7.12 -1.20
N VAL A 65 -4.08 -7.20 -0.40
CA VAL A 65 -4.03 -7.23 1.07
C VAL A 65 -3.22 -8.42 1.56
N LYS A 66 -3.46 -9.62 1.02
CA LYS A 66 -2.73 -10.84 1.42
C LYS A 66 -1.23 -10.71 1.13
N LYS A 67 -0.87 -10.35 -0.10
CA LYS A 67 0.54 -10.17 -0.51
C LYS A 67 1.25 -9.09 0.30
N LEU A 68 0.60 -7.94 0.47
CA LEU A 68 1.17 -6.83 1.23
C LEU A 68 1.38 -7.21 2.71
N THR A 69 0.45 -7.95 3.31
CA THR A 69 0.58 -8.41 4.70
C THR A 69 1.79 -9.33 4.86
N GLN A 70 2.05 -10.23 3.90
CA GLN A 70 3.23 -11.10 3.90
C GLN A 70 4.53 -10.28 3.80
N LEU A 71 4.61 -9.38 2.83
CA LEU A 71 5.78 -8.53 2.62
C LEU A 71 6.09 -7.63 3.84
N LEU A 72 5.05 -7.13 4.52
CA LEU A 72 5.23 -6.33 5.73
C LEU A 72 5.77 -7.16 6.90
N ALA A 73 5.39 -8.44 7.01
CA ALA A 73 5.89 -9.33 8.05
C ALA A 73 7.37 -9.68 7.86
N GLU A 74 7.82 -9.83 6.61
CA GLU A 74 9.24 -10.08 6.28
C GLU A 74 10.16 -8.93 6.70
N VAL A 75 9.68 -7.69 6.66
CA VAL A 75 10.47 -6.50 7.02
C VAL A 75 10.44 -6.21 8.53
N ALA A 76 9.46 -6.76 9.25
CA ALA A 76 9.36 -6.63 10.70
C ALA A 76 10.13 -7.72 11.47
N SER A 77 10.70 -8.69 10.75
CA SER A 77 11.49 -9.82 11.28
C SER A 77 12.99 -9.49 11.25
#